data_AF-A0A942BJU8-F1
#
_entry.id   AF-A0A942BJU8-F1
#
_cell.length_a   1.000
_cell.length_b   1.000
_cell.length_c   1.000
_cell.angle_alpha   90.00
_cell.angle_beta   90.00
_cell.angle_gamma   90.00
#
_symmetry.space_group_name_H-M   'P 1'
#
loop_
_entity.id
_entity.type
_entity.pdbx_description
1 polymer ?
#
loop_
_entity_poly.entity_id
_entity_poly.type
_entity_poly.pdbx_seq_one_letter_code
_entity_poly.pdbx_strand_id
1 'polypeptide(L)'
;MKPKIAPEVDQLMWLVAEEASPAAMEDFVARFPDLKSELMKRVEMVRSLRGAGGGKQAVREALPHFEPRITTKAAPTSRLGSVAAIITAVAIICLGTLYLAFRPREVRVIPDPKPISTELPTAPPTTMPTATPTPSPTTMPTPGPSPSPSESPALPAYLTPTRFAFMNSKLAAAIRTVCVAGELKVTIEPGLPDIEITREWPEATPIDVLKEMGTDYGFDAFEAAPGQIQIVPKKDKPDPTPTVMPNNP
;
A
#
# COMPACT_ATOMS: atom_id res chain seq x y z
N MET A 1 -45.62 -5.54 3.34
CA MET A 1 -44.90 -4.26 3.23
C MET A 1 -43.64 -4.37 4.06
N LYS A 2 -42.46 -4.03 3.53
CA LYS A 2 -41.22 -4.06 4.34
C LYS A 2 -41.28 -2.89 5.34
N PRO A 3 -41.09 -3.10 6.65
CA PRO A 3 -41.00 -2.01 7.60
C PRO A 3 -39.83 -1.11 7.20
N LYS A 4 -40.04 0.21 7.24
CA LYS A 4 -38.99 1.18 6.92
C LYS A 4 -38.08 1.30 8.14
N ILE A 5 -36.92 0.65 8.07
CA ILE A 5 -35.93 0.65 9.16
C ILE A 5 -35.17 1.98 9.11
N ALA A 6 -35.02 2.64 10.25
CA ALA A 6 -34.19 3.84 10.36
C ALA A 6 -32.71 3.46 10.12
N PRO A 7 -31.93 4.29 9.41
CA PRO A 7 -30.55 3.95 9.03
C PRO A 7 -29.64 3.67 10.23
N GLU A 8 -29.86 4.35 11.35
CA GLU A 8 -29.10 4.14 12.60
C GLU A 8 -29.36 2.75 13.20
N VAL A 9 -30.62 2.31 13.21
CA VAL A 9 -31.01 0.97 13.69
C VAL A 9 -30.47 -0.11 12.75
N ASP A 10 -30.40 0.19 11.45
CA ASP A 10 -29.82 -0.69 10.44
C ASP A 10 -28.32 -0.94 10.67
N GLN A 11 -27.57 0.11 10.97
CA GLN A 11 -26.14 0.03 11.31
C GLN A 11 -25.92 -0.75 12.62
N LEU A 12 -26.72 -0.47 13.64
CA LEU A 12 -26.63 -1.16 14.94
C LEU A 12 -26.95 -2.65 14.77
N MET A 13 -27.94 -2.99 13.96
CA MET A 13 -28.27 -4.38 13.61
C MET A 13 -27.13 -5.09 12.88
N TRP A 14 -26.39 -4.39 11.99
CA TRP A 14 -25.19 -4.94 11.33
C TRP A 14 -24.07 -5.23 12.32
N LEU A 15 -23.79 -4.30 13.24
CA LEU A 15 -22.76 -4.48 14.28
C LEU A 15 -23.07 -5.69 15.18
N VAL A 16 -24.32 -5.81 15.64
CA VAL A 16 -24.76 -6.96 16.45
C VAL A 16 -24.64 -8.27 15.67
N ALA A 17 -24.98 -8.27 14.38
CA ALA A 17 -24.86 -9.45 13.53
C ALA A 17 -23.40 -9.87 13.27
N GLU A 18 -22.47 -8.91 13.19
CA GLU A 18 -21.04 -9.15 12.99
C GLU A 18 -20.35 -9.70 14.25
N GLU A 19 -20.74 -9.19 15.42
CA GLU A 19 -20.21 -9.63 16.71
C GLU A 19 -20.74 -11.02 17.11
N ALA A 20 -21.99 -11.34 16.73
CA ALA A 20 -22.68 -12.59 17.05
C ALA A 20 -22.72 -12.94 18.56
N SER A 21 -22.65 -11.91 19.43
CA SER A 21 -22.72 -12.06 20.88
C SER A 21 -24.18 -12.28 21.33
N PRO A 22 -24.48 -13.34 22.11
CA PRO A 22 -25.83 -13.60 22.63
C PRO A 22 -26.39 -12.43 23.45
N ALA A 23 -25.56 -11.78 24.26
CA ALA A 23 -25.97 -10.66 25.09
C ALA A 23 -26.34 -9.43 24.25
N ALA A 24 -25.59 -9.14 23.19
CA ALA A 24 -25.88 -8.03 22.29
C ALA A 24 -27.17 -8.27 21.48
N MET A 25 -27.43 -9.52 21.07
CA MET A 25 -28.68 -9.90 20.42
C MET A 25 -29.89 -9.76 21.34
N GLU A 26 -29.77 -10.19 22.60
CA GLU A 26 -30.85 -10.05 23.59
C GLU A 26 -31.18 -8.59 23.88
N ASP A 27 -30.17 -7.73 24.08
CA ASP A 27 -30.37 -6.29 24.29
C ASP A 27 -31.00 -5.62 23.06
N PHE A 28 -30.56 -5.99 21.84
CA PHE A 28 -31.17 -5.49 20.60
C PHE A 28 -32.65 -5.89 20.49
N VAL A 29 -32.97 -7.15 20.76
CA VAL A 29 -34.35 -7.68 20.67
C VAL A 29 -35.24 -7.06 21.75
N ALA A 30 -34.70 -6.78 22.94
CA ALA A 30 -35.43 -6.08 23.99
C ALA A 30 -35.80 -4.64 23.58
N ARG A 31 -34.91 -3.95 22.87
CA ARG A 31 -35.14 -2.58 22.38
C ARG A 31 -36.00 -2.51 21.12
N PHE A 32 -35.87 -3.49 20.22
CA PHE A 32 -36.53 -3.51 18.91
C PHE A 32 -37.17 -4.88 18.60
N PRO A 33 -38.26 -5.26 19.32
CA PRO A 33 -38.85 -6.59 19.20
C PRO A 33 -39.36 -6.92 17.78
N ASP A 34 -39.86 -5.91 17.05
CA ASP A 34 -40.39 -6.08 15.69
C ASP A 34 -39.30 -6.42 14.65
N LEU A 35 -38.04 -6.07 14.94
CA LEU A 35 -36.90 -6.29 14.04
C LEU A 35 -36.18 -7.61 14.28
N LYS A 36 -36.62 -8.43 15.25
CA LYS A 36 -36.00 -9.72 15.58
C LYS A 36 -35.81 -10.63 14.37
N SER A 37 -36.81 -10.70 13.48
CA SER A 37 -36.74 -11.56 12.29
C SER A 37 -35.73 -11.07 11.25
N GLU A 38 -35.55 -9.76 11.11
CA GLU A 38 -34.53 -9.17 10.22
C GLU A 38 -33.12 -9.32 10.79
N LEU A 39 -32.95 -9.18 12.11
CA LEU A 39 -31.68 -9.44 12.79
C LEU A 39 -31.21 -10.89 12.54
N MET A 40 -32.09 -11.88 12.73
CA MET A 40 -31.75 -13.29 12.52
C MET A 40 -31.31 -13.57 11.08
N LYS A 41 -31.95 -12.95 10.08
CA LYS A 41 -31.52 -13.08 8.67
C LYS A 41 -30.13 -12.51 8.44
N ARG A 42 -29.79 -11.37 9.06
CA ARG A 42 -28.46 -10.77 8.94
C ARG A 42 -27.39 -11.59 9.62
N VAL A 43 -27.67 -12.13 10.81
CA VAL A 43 -26.78 -13.06 11.51
C VAL A 43 -26.48 -14.28 10.63
N GLU A 44 -27.50 -14.87 10.02
CA GLU A 44 -27.33 -16.01 9.12
C GLU A 44 -26.50 -15.64 7.87
N MET A 45 -26.79 -14.49 7.27
CA MET A 45 -26.03 -13.97 6.12
C MET A 45 -24.55 -13.76 6.48
N VAL A 46 -24.25 -13.06 7.58
CA VAL A 46 -22.89 -12.84 8.07
C VAL A 46 -22.19 -14.17 8.35
N ARG A 47 -22.89 -15.11 9.00
CA ARG A 47 -22.34 -16.44 9.30
C ARG A 47 -22.02 -17.23 8.02
N SER A 48 -22.89 -17.14 7.01
CA SER A 48 -22.66 -17.79 5.71
C SER A 48 -21.45 -17.22 4.97
N LEU A 49 -21.28 -15.89 5.00
CA LEU A 49 -20.13 -15.22 4.39
C LEU A 49 -18.83 -15.54 5.12
N ARG A 50 -18.86 -15.53 6.46
CA ARG A 50 -17.70 -15.90 7.28
C ARG A 50 -17.33 -17.38 7.10
N GLY A 51 -18.33 -18.25 6.98
CA GLY A 51 -18.14 -19.67 6.67
C GLY A 51 -17.56 -19.93 5.27
N ALA A 52 -17.94 -19.11 4.27
CA ALA A 52 -17.46 -19.23 2.90
C ALA A 52 -15.95 -18.90 2.75
N GLY A 53 -15.40 -18.03 3.61
CA GLY A 53 -13.96 -17.67 3.59
C GLY A 53 -13.05 -18.55 4.45
N GLY A 54 -13.59 -19.25 5.46
CA GLY A 54 -12.80 -19.96 6.48
C GLY A 54 -12.63 -21.47 6.28
N GLY A 55 -13.27 -22.06 5.27
CA GLY A 55 -13.29 -23.51 5.05
C GLY A 55 -12.04 -24.09 4.38
N LYS A 56 -10.86 -24.03 5.00
CA LYS A 56 -9.72 -24.87 4.60
C LYS A 56 -9.76 -26.28 5.21
N GLN A 57 -10.83 -26.68 5.90
CA GLN A 57 -10.75 -27.89 6.74
C GLN A 57 -12.01 -28.73 6.93
N ALA A 58 -12.98 -28.66 6.03
CA ALA A 58 -13.98 -29.72 5.92
C ALA A 58 -14.19 -30.01 4.44
N VAL A 59 -14.06 -31.28 4.06
CA VAL A 59 -14.33 -31.81 2.73
C VAL A 59 -13.15 -31.65 1.74
N ARG A 60 -12.06 -32.39 2.02
CA ARG A 60 -11.38 -33.18 0.96
C ARG A 60 -12.27 -34.37 0.55
N GLU A 61 -13.57 -34.19 0.34
CA GLU A 61 -14.22 -35.06 -0.64
C GLU A 61 -13.64 -34.64 -1.97
N ALA A 62 -13.17 -35.62 -2.71
CA ALA A 62 -12.50 -35.46 -3.98
C ALA A 62 -13.21 -34.39 -4.82
N LEU A 63 -12.59 -33.20 -4.89
CA LEU A 63 -12.84 -32.28 -5.99
C LEU A 63 -12.73 -33.15 -7.24
N PRO A 64 -13.80 -33.30 -8.04
CA PRO A 64 -13.72 -34.05 -9.27
C PRO A 64 -12.56 -33.45 -10.05
N HIS A 65 -11.53 -34.27 -10.27
CA HIS A 65 -10.36 -33.88 -11.01
C HIS A 65 -10.85 -33.40 -12.37
N PHE A 66 -10.79 -32.08 -12.58
CA PHE A 66 -11.20 -31.50 -13.84
C PHE A 66 -10.06 -31.79 -14.81
N GLU A 67 -10.13 -32.95 -15.47
CA GLU A 67 -9.31 -33.18 -16.65
C GLU A 67 -9.72 -32.10 -17.66
N PRO A 68 -8.82 -31.17 -18.03
CA PRO A 68 -9.11 -30.28 -19.13
C PRO A 68 -9.36 -31.16 -20.34
N ARG A 69 -10.63 -31.26 -20.74
CA ARG A 69 -10.99 -31.87 -22.02
C ARG A 69 -10.39 -30.97 -23.08
N ILE A 70 -9.19 -31.32 -23.55
CA ILE A 70 -8.58 -30.72 -24.73
C ILE A 70 -9.49 -31.11 -25.91
N THR A 71 -10.58 -30.38 -26.10
CA THR A 71 -11.31 -30.42 -27.35
C THR A 71 -10.45 -29.67 -28.35
N THR A 72 -9.58 -30.40 -29.05
CA THR A 72 -9.02 -29.96 -30.32
C THR A 72 -10.17 -29.81 -31.32
N LYS A 73 -10.94 -28.72 -31.19
CA LYS A 73 -11.76 -28.24 -32.31
C LYS A 73 -10.79 -27.71 -33.35
N ALA A 74 -10.58 -28.51 -34.39
CA ALA A 74 -9.90 -28.08 -35.61
C ALA A 74 -10.53 -26.77 -36.09
N ALA A 75 -9.76 -25.69 -36.04
CA ALA A 75 -10.20 -24.38 -36.52
C ALA A 75 -10.31 -24.41 -38.05
N PRO A 76 -11.36 -23.82 -38.64
CA PRO A 76 -11.47 -23.66 -40.08
C PRO A 76 -10.44 -22.62 -40.55
N THR A 77 -9.55 -23.04 -41.42
CA THR A 77 -8.53 -22.18 -42.05
C THR A 77 -9.19 -21.17 -42.98
N SER A 78 -9.44 -19.95 -42.50
CA SER A 78 -9.87 -18.83 -43.33
C SER A 78 -8.64 -18.11 -43.91
N ARG A 79 -8.62 -18.04 -45.25
CA ARG A 79 -7.61 -17.33 -46.04
C ARG A 79 -7.84 -15.83 -45.89
N LEU A 80 -7.21 -15.22 -44.89
CA LEU A 80 -7.16 -13.75 -44.69
C LEU A 80 -5.72 -13.27 -44.47
N GLY A 81 -4.78 -13.82 -45.24
CA GLY A 81 -3.36 -13.48 -45.19
C GLY A 81 -2.95 -12.49 -46.27
N SER A 82 -3.49 -11.27 -46.31
CA SER A 82 -2.97 -10.23 -47.23
C SER A 82 -3.15 -8.76 -46.80
N VAL A 83 -3.69 -8.45 -45.62
CA VAL A 83 -3.88 -7.03 -45.19
C VAL A 83 -2.98 -6.63 -44.00
N ALA A 84 -2.48 -7.59 -43.21
CA ALA A 84 -1.69 -7.30 -42.01
C ALA A 84 -0.26 -6.79 -42.27
N ALA A 85 0.29 -7.00 -43.47
CA ALA A 85 1.68 -6.62 -43.79
C ALA A 85 1.86 -5.11 -44.06
N ILE A 86 0.81 -4.41 -44.52
CA ILE A 86 0.91 -2.98 -44.85
C ILE A 86 0.82 -2.11 -43.58
N ILE A 87 0.03 -2.52 -42.59
CA ILE A 87 -0.16 -1.77 -41.34
C ILE A 87 1.10 -1.81 -40.46
N THR A 88 1.83 -2.92 -40.48
CA THR A 88 3.10 -3.05 -39.73
C THR A 88 4.20 -2.15 -40.29
N ALA A 89 4.27 -1.95 -41.61
CA ALA A 89 5.28 -1.07 -42.22
C ALA A 89 5.07 0.42 -41.86
N VAL A 90 3.82 0.89 -41.82
CA VAL A 90 3.51 2.30 -41.47
C VAL A 90 3.79 2.59 -39.99
N ALA A 91 3.49 1.65 -39.10
CA ALA A 91 3.76 1.80 -37.67
C ALA A 91 5.27 1.95 -37.37
N ILE A 92 6.13 1.20 -38.07
CA ILE A 92 7.59 1.27 -37.90
C ILE A 92 8.15 2.62 -38.35
N ILE A 93 7.64 3.19 -39.45
CA ILE A 93 8.09 4.50 -39.96
C ILE A 93 7.68 5.62 -38.99
N CYS A 94 6.45 5.61 -38.48
CA CYS A 94 6.02 6.62 -37.51
C CYS A 94 6.81 6.55 -36.19
N LEU A 95 7.07 5.35 -35.67
CA LEU A 95 7.84 5.19 -34.43
C LEU A 95 9.31 5.64 -34.59
N GLY A 96 9.93 5.36 -35.74
CA GLY A 96 11.30 5.80 -36.03
C GLY A 96 11.44 7.33 -36.11
N THR A 97 10.47 8.02 -36.73
CA THR A 97 10.50 9.49 -36.80
C THR A 97 10.33 10.15 -35.43
N LEU A 98 9.52 9.57 -34.54
CA LEU A 98 9.34 10.08 -33.19
C LEU A 98 10.59 9.87 -32.34
N TYR A 99 11.26 8.72 -32.48
CA TYR A 99 12.48 8.41 -31.72
C TYR A 99 13.65 9.36 -32.05
N LEU A 100 13.79 9.78 -33.32
CA LEU A 100 14.81 10.74 -33.72
C LEU A 100 14.55 12.17 -33.19
N ALA A 101 13.29 12.58 -33.06
CA ALA A 101 12.92 13.89 -32.50
C ALA A 101 13.17 13.98 -30.98
N PHE A 102 13.16 12.84 -30.27
CA PHE A 102 13.30 12.75 -28.82
C PHE A 102 14.67 12.25 -28.36
N ARG A 103 15.72 12.33 -29.20
CA ARG A 103 17.07 11.97 -28.73
C ARG A 103 17.45 12.85 -27.54
N PRO A 104 17.72 12.25 -26.36
CA PRO A 104 18.07 13.00 -25.17
C PRO A 104 19.34 13.78 -25.44
N ARG A 105 19.22 15.11 -25.36
CA ARG A 105 20.34 16.03 -25.51
C ARG A 105 21.36 15.68 -24.43
N GLU A 106 22.55 15.24 -24.83
CA GLU A 106 23.61 14.89 -23.89
C GLU A 106 23.84 16.09 -22.95
N VAL A 107 23.45 15.91 -21.70
CA VAL A 107 23.67 16.92 -20.65
C VAL A 107 25.15 16.89 -20.36
N ARG A 108 25.84 17.92 -20.82
CA ARG A 108 27.25 18.17 -20.54
C ARG A 108 27.44 18.19 -19.03
N VAL A 109 27.99 17.10 -18.49
CA VAL A 109 28.37 17.01 -17.08
C VAL A 109 29.48 18.03 -16.84
N ILE A 110 29.13 19.10 -16.12
CA ILE A 110 30.11 20.04 -15.59
C ILE A 110 30.83 19.30 -14.45
N PRO A 111 32.17 19.22 -14.45
CA PRO A 111 32.90 18.56 -13.38
C PRO A 111 32.60 19.25 -12.04
N ASP A 112 32.17 18.44 -11.08
CA ASP A 112 31.83 18.85 -9.72
C ASP A 112 33.03 19.53 -9.05
N PRO A 113 32.87 20.74 -8.45
CA PRO A 113 33.96 21.38 -7.73
C PRO A 113 34.37 20.55 -6.51
N LYS A 114 35.68 20.24 -6.46
CA LYS A 114 36.36 19.54 -5.37
C LYS A 114 35.97 20.15 -4.00
N PRO A 115 35.47 19.37 -3.03
CA PRO A 115 35.06 19.91 -1.73
C PRO A 115 36.29 20.44 -0.99
N ILE A 116 36.26 21.73 -0.66
CA ILE A 116 37.22 22.37 0.23
C ILE A 116 36.79 22.02 1.66
N SER A 117 37.62 21.25 2.36
CA SER A 117 37.47 20.97 3.79
C SER A 117 37.73 22.26 4.58
N THR A 118 36.66 22.92 5.00
CA THR A 118 36.72 24.02 5.97
C THR A 118 36.73 23.43 7.37
N GLU A 119 37.91 23.35 8.00
CA GLU A 119 38.02 23.02 9.41
C GLU A 119 37.38 24.14 10.25
N LEU A 120 36.34 23.79 10.99
CA LEU A 120 35.65 24.73 11.88
C LEU A 120 36.38 24.78 13.24
N PRO A 121 36.78 25.95 13.75
CA PRO A 121 37.42 26.07 15.05
C PRO A 121 36.48 25.64 16.18
N THR A 122 36.96 24.72 17.02
CA THR A 122 36.30 24.29 18.26
C THR A 122 36.31 25.44 19.27
N ALA A 123 35.13 25.89 19.70
CA ALA A 123 34.99 26.91 20.74
C ALA A 123 35.30 26.34 22.13
N PRO A 124 35.95 27.10 23.03
CA PRO A 124 36.24 26.68 24.41
C PRO A 124 34.99 26.68 25.31
N PRO A 125 34.99 25.90 26.40
CA PRO A 125 33.86 25.82 27.34
C PRO A 125 33.68 27.14 28.09
N THR A 126 32.48 27.70 28.03
CA THR A 126 32.15 28.92 28.80
C THR A 126 31.65 28.52 30.19
N THR A 127 32.30 29.07 31.19
CA THR A 127 32.07 28.90 32.63
C THR A 127 30.72 29.47 33.07
N MET A 128 30.09 28.76 34.00
CA MET A 128 28.85 29.07 34.70
C MET A 128 28.97 30.34 35.58
N PRO A 129 28.08 31.34 35.46
CA PRO A 129 27.96 32.39 36.45
C PRO A 129 26.87 32.09 37.50
N THR A 130 27.28 32.27 38.76
CA THR A 130 26.51 32.25 40.00
C THR A 130 25.31 33.21 39.96
N ALA A 131 24.15 32.72 40.38
CA ALA A 131 22.92 33.50 40.53
C ALA A 131 22.99 34.45 41.74
N THR A 132 22.59 35.70 41.53
CA THR A 132 22.28 36.68 42.59
C THR A 132 20.76 36.90 42.61
N PRO A 133 20.07 36.80 43.74
CA PRO A 133 18.62 36.99 43.80
C PRO A 133 18.24 38.48 43.60
N THR A 134 17.40 38.75 42.60
CA THR A 134 16.74 40.06 42.39
C THR A 134 15.35 40.04 43.04
N PRO A 135 14.92 41.11 43.75
CA PRO A 135 13.63 41.15 44.43
C PRO A 135 12.42 41.14 43.49
N SER A 136 11.36 40.53 44.00
CA SER A 136 10.06 40.24 43.38
C SER A 136 9.33 41.50 42.87
N PRO A 137 8.97 41.57 41.57
CA PRO A 137 7.95 42.50 41.09
C PRO A 137 6.54 41.95 41.35
N THR A 138 5.67 42.83 41.83
CA THR A 138 4.25 42.63 42.09
C THR A 138 3.50 42.11 40.85
N THR A 139 2.86 40.96 40.98
CA THR A 139 2.08 40.29 39.93
C THR A 139 0.77 41.02 39.65
N MET A 140 0.64 41.61 38.48
CA MET A 140 -0.65 41.98 37.89
C MET A 140 -1.26 40.70 37.28
N PRO A 141 -2.57 40.41 37.46
CA PRO A 141 -3.18 39.22 36.89
C PRO A 141 -3.14 39.31 35.36
N THR A 142 -2.30 38.47 34.75
CA THR A 142 -2.24 38.29 33.31
C THR A 142 -3.47 37.48 32.88
N PRO A 143 -4.21 37.88 31.83
CA PRO A 143 -5.31 37.09 31.29
C PRO A 143 -4.84 35.66 31.03
N GLY A 144 -5.61 34.69 31.52
CA GLY A 144 -5.28 33.27 31.38
C GLY A 144 -5.05 32.90 29.90
N PRO A 145 -4.11 31.98 29.61
CA PRO A 145 -3.82 31.58 28.24
C PRO A 145 -5.11 31.10 27.56
N SER A 146 -5.42 31.71 26.42
CA SER A 146 -6.45 31.21 25.51
C SER A 146 -6.17 29.71 25.25
N PRO A 147 -7.17 28.82 25.32
CA PRO A 147 -6.96 27.41 25.05
C PRO A 147 -6.35 27.28 23.66
N SER A 148 -5.18 26.65 23.58
CA SER A 148 -4.53 26.29 22.32
C SER A 148 -5.54 25.51 21.48
N PRO A 149 -5.66 25.78 20.17
CA PRO A 149 -6.53 25.00 19.31
C PRO A 149 -6.20 23.53 19.48
N SER A 150 -7.21 22.73 19.81
CA SER A 150 -7.09 21.27 19.90
C SER A 150 -6.54 20.78 18.57
N GLU A 151 -5.30 20.27 18.57
CA GLU A 151 -4.70 19.67 17.39
C GLU A 151 -5.63 18.55 16.91
N SER A 152 -6.17 18.73 15.71
CA SER A 152 -6.91 17.65 15.06
C SER A 152 -5.95 16.45 14.94
N PRO A 153 -6.41 15.21 15.21
CA PRO A 153 -5.57 14.04 15.11
C PRO A 153 -4.87 14.02 13.75
N ALA A 154 -3.54 14.14 13.75
CA ALA A 154 -2.78 14.07 12.52
C ALA A 154 -2.99 12.68 11.90
N LEU A 155 -3.33 12.64 10.61
CA LEU A 155 -3.38 11.40 9.87
C LEU A 155 -2.00 10.72 9.96
N PRO A 156 -1.94 9.40 10.18
CA PRO A 156 -0.67 8.70 10.26
C PRO A 156 0.09 8.79 8.93
N ALA A 157 1.42 8.90 8.99
CA ALA A 157 2.28 9.14 7.83
C ALA A 157 2.12 8.09 6.70
N TYR A 158 1.85 6.83 7.05
CA TYR A 158 1.64 5.77 6.07
C TYR A 158 0.33 5.88 5.28
N LEU A 159 -0.58 6.79 5.65
CA LEU A 159 -1.78 7.13 4.88
C LEU A 159 -1.62 8.40 4.04
N THR A 160 -0.50 9.13 4.18
CA THR A 160 -0.25 10.32 3.38
C THR A 160 0.39 9.95 2.04
N PRO A 161 -0.24 10.34 0.90
CA PRO A 161 0.34 10.11 -0.42
C PRO A 161 1.70 10.80 -0.55
N THR A 162 2.70 10.05 -0.99
CA THR A 162 4.08 10.52 -1.14
C THR A 162 4.63 10.07 -2.50
N ARG A 163 5.54 10.85 -3.08
CA ARG A 163 6.25 10.48 -4.31
C ARG A 163 7.44 9.58 -3.99
N PHE A 164 7.55 8.46 -4.68
CA PHE A 164 8.70 7.55 -4.59
C PHE A 164 9.33 7.37 -5.97
N ALA A 165 10.64 7.55 -6.08
CA ALA A 165 11.38 7.30 -7.30
C ALA A 165 12.65 6.53 -6.98
N PHE A 166 12.82 5.37 -7.59
CA PHE A 166 14.00 4.53 -7.46
C PHE A 166 14.65 4.36 -8.82
N MET A 167 15.95 4.60 -8.88
CA MET A 167 16.78 4.47 -10.08
C MET A 167 17.90 3.50 -9.75
N ASN A 168 17.83 2.29 -10.31
CA ASN A 168 18.78 1.21 -10.08
C ASN A 168 19.07 0.90 -8.60
N SER A 169 18.03 0.91 -7.77
CA SER A 169 18.16 0.68 -6.32
C SER A 169 17.91 -0.78 -5.97
N LYS A 170 18.65 -1.31 -4.99
CA LYS A 170 18.40 -2.67 -4.47
C LYS A 170 16.99 -2.77 -3.87
N LEU A 171 16.25 -3.83 -4.20
CA LEU A 171 14.86 -4.02 -3.76
C LEU A 171 14.70 -3.88 -2.23
N ALA A 172 15.59 -4.52 -1.47
CA ALA A 172 15.58 -4.44 -0.01
C ALA A 172 15.81 -3.01 0.52
N ALA A 173 16.64 -2.21 -0.16
CA ALA A 173 16.86 -0.82 0.20
C ALA A 173 15.62 0.03 -0.12
N ALA A 174 15.02 -0.16 -1.29
CA ALA A 174 13.79 0.52 -1.69
C ALA A 174 12.63 0.28 -0.70
N ILE A 175 12.40 -0.98 -0.31
CA ILE A 175 11.40 -1.34 0.70
C ILE A 175 11.66 -0.57 2.02
N ARG A 176 12.91 -0.54 2.49
CA ARG A 176 13.26 0.20 3.72
C ARG A 176 13.00 1.70 3.58
N THR A 177 13.33 2.30 2.43
CA THR A 177 13.06 3.72 2.17
C THR A 177 11.56 4.03 2.21
N VAL A 178 10.72 3.20 1.60
CA VAL A 178 9.25 3.36 1.65
C VAL A 178 8.75 3.26 3.09
N CYS A 179 9.22 2.26 3.85
CA CYS A 179 8.83 2.09 5.25
C CYS A 179 9.28 3.28 6.14
N VAL A 180 10.50 3.80 5.94
CA VAL A 180 10.98 4.98 6.68
C VAL A 180 10.12 6.20 6.39
N ALA A 181 9.74 6.44 5.13
CA ALA A 181 8.88 7.56 4.76
C ALA A 181 7.47 7.47 5.38
N GLY A 182 6.94 6.26 5.56
CA GLY A 182 5.65 6.03 6.20
C GLY A 182 5.70 5.84 7.72
N GLU A 183 6.85 6.04 8.37
CA GLU A 183 7.08 5.70 9.80
C GLU A 183 6.71 4.24 10.16
N LEU A 184 6.86 3.32 9.20
CA LEU A 184 6.54 1.91 9.33
C LEU A 184 7.72 1.11 9.87
N LYS A 185 7.48 0.25 10.86
CA LYS A 185 8.45 -0.76 11.32
C LYS A 185 8.42 -1.95 10.38
N VAL A 186 9.52 -2.24 9.70
CA VAL A 186 9.60 -3.34 8.74
C VAL A 186 10.37 -4.54 9.28
N THR A 187 9.81 -5.73 9.10
CA THR A 187 10.50 -7.02 9.29
C THR A 187 10.51 -7.76 7.96
N ILE A 188 11.70 -8.02 7.42
CA ILE A 188 11.87 -8.70 6.13
C ILE A 188 12.33 -10.12 6.39
N GLU A 189 11.54 -11.11 5.98
CA GLU A 189 11.91 -12.52 6.09
C GLU A 189 13.07 -12.87 5.12
N PRO A 190 13.92 -13.83 5.48
CA PRO A 190 14.99 -14.28 4.60
C PRO A 190 14.44 -14.87 3.30
N GLY A 191 15.17 -14.68 2.20
CA GLY A 191 14.78 -15.17 0.87
C GLY A 191 14.21 -14.10 -0.08
N LEU A 192 14.29 -12.82 0.29
CA LEU A 192 13.96 -11.72 -0.63
C LEU A 192 15.01 -11.66 -1.77
N PRO A 193 14.60 -11.53 -3.05
CA PRO A 193 15.52 -11.48 -4.17
C PRO A 193 16.39 -10.22 -4.15
N ASP A 194 17.68 -10.37 -4.47
CA ASP A 194 18.65 -9.26 -4.52
C ASP A 194 18.69 -8.60 -5.91
N ILE A 195 17.54 -8.07 -6.34
CA ILE A 195 17.36 -7.42 -7.64
C ILE A 195 17.42 -5.90 -7.54
N GLU A 196 17.82 -5.25 -8.63
CA GLU A 196 17.80 -3.80 -8.78
C GLU A 196 16.48 -3.36 -9.42
N ILE A 197 15.91 -2.26 -8.94
CA ILE A 197 14.64 -1.73 -9.40
C ILE A 197 14.79 -0.30 -9.91
N THR A 198 14.07 -0.02 -11.00
CA THR A 198 13.91 1.32 -11.58
C THR A 198 12.44 1.58 -11.78
N ARG A 199 11.83 2.40 -10.91
CA ARG A 199 10.39 2.69 -10.93
C ARG A 199 10.06 3.98 -10.21
N GLU A 200 8.96 4.61 -10.61
CA GLU A 200 8.44 5.82 -10.02
C GLU A 200 6.94 5.70 -9.71
N TRP A 201 6.56 6.22 -8.54
CA TRP A 201 5.20 6.37 -8.04
C TRP A 201 4.97 7.86 -7.72
N PRO A 202 4.22 8.60 -8.54
CA PRO A 202 4.09 10.05 -8.39
C PRO A 202 3.32 10.47 -7.13
N GLU A 203 2.30 9.71 -6.75
CA GLU A 203 1.43 10.00 -5.61
C GLU A 203 0.78 8.71 -5.12
N ALA A 204 1.45 8.03 -4.18
CA ALA A 204 0.96 6.76 -3.63
C ALA A 204 1.23 6.68 -2.13
N THR A 205 0.38 5.96 -1.39
CA THR A 205 0.66 5.70 0.02
C THR A 205 1.79 4.66 0.15
N PRO A 206 2.61 4.71 1.22
CA PRO A 206 3.63 3.70 1.48
C PRO A 206 3.10 2.25 1.42
N ILE A 207 1.87 2.01 1.88
CA ILE A 207 1.24 0.68 1.86
C ILE A 207 0.94 0.23 0.42
N ASP A 208 0.41 1.13 -0.41
CA ASP A 208 0.08 0.80 -1.80
C ASP A 208 1.34 0.51 -2.62
N VAL A 209 2.40 1.29 -2.42
CA VAL A 209 3.71 1.06 -3.05
C VAL A 209 4.25 -0.31 -2.65
N LEU A 210 4.19 -0.70 -1.38
CA LEU A 210 4.66 -2.01 -0.93
C LEU A 210 3.84 -3.17 -1.51
N LYS A 211 2.52 -3.02 -1.66
CA LYS A 211 1.65 -4.03 -2.29
C LYS A 211 1.95 -4.21 -3.78
N GLU A 212 2.14 -3.10 -4.49
CA GLU A 212 2.48 -3.12 -5.91
C GLU A 212 3.87 -3.72 -6.13
N MET A 213 4.87 -3.29 -5.36
CA MET A 213 6.21 -3.88 -5.35
C MET A 213 6.15 -5.39 -5.05
N GLY A 214 5.32 -5.82 -4.09
CA GLY A 214 5.16 -7.25 -3.77
C GLY A 214 4.62 -8.06 -4.93
N THR A 215 3.66 -7.50 -5.67
CA THR A 215 3.07 -8.13 -6.85
C THR A 215 4.12 -8.34 -7.94
N ASP A 216 4.93 -7.32 -8.21
CA ASP A 216 5.91 -7.34 -9.28
C ASP A 216 7.16 -8.16 -8.94
N TYR A 217 7.67 -8.01 -7.72
CA TYR A 217 8.95 -8.59 -7.29
C TYR A 217 8.81 -9.87 -6.46
N GLY A 218 7.60 -10.38 -6.28
CA GLY A 218 7.36 -11.72 -5.73
C GLY A 218 7.46 -11.80 -4.21
N PHE A 219 6.87 -10.84 -3.50
CA PHE A 219 6.66 -10.92 -2.05
C PHE A 219 5.23 -10.49 -1.70
N ASP A 220 4.80 -10.80 -0.48
CA ASP A 220 3.58 -10.25 0.11
C ASP A 220 3.96 -9.33 1.27
N ALA A 221 3.24 -8.21 1.39
CA ALA A 221 3.38 -7.28 2.50
C ALA A 221 2.13 -7.37 3.40
N PHE A 222 2.33 -7.73 4.66
CA PHE A 222 1.27 -7.88 5.66
C PHE A 222 1.44 -6.86 6.77
N GLU A 223 0.33 -6.26 7.21
CA GLU A 223 0.31 -5.46 8.43
C GLU A 223 0.17 -6.40 9.63
N ALA A 224 1.24 -6.55 10.41
CA ALA A 224 1.25 -7.40 11.61
C ALA A 224 0.60 -6.69 12.81
N ALA A 225 0.76 -5.36 12.86
CA ALA A 225 0.17 -4.45 13.84
C ALA A 225 0.11 -3.04 13.23
N PRO A 226 -0.68 -2.09 13.79
CA PRO A 226 -0.71 -0.71 13.31
C PRO A 226 0.71 -0.11 13.21
N GLY A 227 1.14 0.21 11.99
CA GLY A 227 2.47 0.74 11.72
C GLY A 227 3.61 -0.30 11.70
N GLN A 228 3.30 -1.59 11.68
CA GLN A 228 4.28 -2.68 11.58
C GLN A 228 3.97 -3.57 10.37
N ILE A 229 4.91 -3.61 9.41
CA ILE A 229 4.81 -4.41 8.19
C ILE A 229 5.77 -5.60 8.23
N GLN A 230 5.27 -6.78 7.87
CA GLN A 230 6.05 -7.98 7.61
C GLN A 230 6.09 -8.27 6.10
N ILE A 231 7.29 -8.45 5.56
CA ILE A 231 7.53 -8.78 4.16
C ILE A 231 7.89 -10.26 4.04
N VAL A 232 7.09 -11.01 3.29
CA VAL A 232 7.24 -12.46 3.12
C VAL A 232 7.49 -12.78 1.64
N PRO A 233 8.68 -13.28 1.27
CA PRO A 233 8.97 -13.72 -0.09
C PRO A 233 8.06 -14.89 -0.54
N LYS A 234 7.58 -14.85 -1.78
CA LYS A 234 6.83 -15.96 -2.38
C LYS A 234 7.80 -17.06 -2.81
N LYS A 235 7.77 -18.21 -2.12
CA LYS A 235 8.67 -19.35 -2.39
C LYS A 235 8.56 -19.94 -3.80
N ASP A 236 7.45 -19.70 -4.49
CA ASP A 236 7.11 -20.41 -5.72
C ASP A 236 7.13 -19.55 -6.98
N LYS A 237 7.52 -18.28 -6.92
CA LYS A 237 7.64 -17.51 -8.17
C LYS A 237 8.94 -17.93 -8.87
N PRO A 238 8.87 -18.48 -10.10
CA PRO A 238 10.08 -18.74 -10.86
C PRO A 238 10.84 -17.43 -11.02
N ASP A 239 12.16 -17.53 -10.91
CA ASP A 239 13.14 -16.45 -11.05
C ASP A 239 12.58 -15.41 -12.04
N PRO A 240 12.32 -14.15 -11.62
CA PRO A 240 11.72 -13.17 -12.52
C PRO A 240 12.65 -13.08 -13.71
N THR A 241 12.22 -13.68 -14.82
CA THR A 241 12.99 -13.65 -16.05
C THR A 241 13.22 -12.17 -16.27
N PRO A 242 14.48 -11.68 -16.25
CA PRO A 242 14.76 -10.27 -16.30
C PRO A 242 13.94 -9.78 -17.48
N THR A 243 12.94 -8.95 -17.19
CA THR A 243 12.15 -8.34 -18.25
C THR A 243 13.18 -7.45 -18.92
N VAL A 244 13.82 -8.01 -19.94
CA VAL A 244 14.71 -7.32 -20.85
C VAL A 244 13.79 -6.27 -21.42
N MET A 245 13.83 -5.08 -20.82
CA MET A 245 13.29 -3.88 -21.41
C MET A 245 13.80 -3.92 -22.84
N PRO A 246 12.93 -4.00 -23.86
CA PRO A 246 13.38 -4.07 -25.24
C PRO A 246 14.34 -2.91 -25.42
N ASN A 247 15.61 -3.26 -25.66
CA ASN A 247 16.69 -2.32 -25.82
C ASN A 247 16.26 -1.42 -26.96
N ASN A 248 15.79 -0.22 -26.65
CA ASN A 248 15.23 0.71 -27.61
C ASN A 248 16.44 1.25 -28.39
N PRO A 249 16.64 0.86 -29.67
CA PRO A 249 17.82 1.25 -30.44
C PRO A 249 17.76 2.74 -30.81
#